data_AF-A0A842VTL2-F1
#
_entry.id   AF-A0A842VTL2-F1
#
_cell.length_a   1.000
_cell.length_b   1.000
_cell.length_c   1.000
_cell.angle_alpha   90.00
_cell.angle_beta   90.00
_cell.angle_gamma   90.00
#
_symmetry.space_group_name_H-M   'P 1'
#
loop_
_entity.id
_entity.type
_entity.pdbx_description
1 polymer ?
#
loop_
_entity_poly.entity_id
_entity_poly.type
_entity_poly.pdbx_seq_one_letter_code
_entity_poly.pdbx_strand_id
1 'polypeptide(L)'
;MVSETKLLGNIENYIFRTQNPQKPVCPICGKEIRDDLRLIVCPLCRKPFHKDHLIGCLKEKGERCPNCEQELTLNDLFLNCI
;
A
#
# COMPACT_ATOMS: atom_id res chain seq x y z
N MET A 1 0.28 -17.84 7.38
CA MET A 1 0.98 -18.25 6.14
C MET A 1 1.98 -17.15 5.82
N VAL A 2 3.27 -17.39 6.06
CA VAL A 2 4.35 -16.44 5.72
C VAL A 2 4.92 -16.92 4.39
N SER A 3 4.83 -16.09 3.35
CA SER A 3 5.32 -16.43 2.02
C SER A 3 6.84 -16.27 1.96
N GLU A 4 7.58 -17.38 1.91
CA GLU A 4 9.04 -17.37 1.74
C GLU A 4 9.39 -16.81 0.36
N THR A 5 9.93 -15.60 0.33
CA THR A 5 10.33 -14.94 -0.92
C THR A 5 11.85 -15.03 -1.05
N LYS A 6 12.36 -15.77 -2.04
CA LYS A 6 13.80 -15.84 -2.33
C LYS A 6 14.29 -14.47 -2.76
N LEU A 7 15.21 -13.89 -1.99
CA LEU A 7 15.86 -12.62 -2.33
C LEU A 7 16.94 -12.89 -3.38
N LEU A 8 16.75 -12.37 -4.59
CA LEU A 8 17.77 -12.38 -5.64
C LEU A 8 18.55 -11.05 -5.59
N GLY A 9 19.87 -11.14 -5.45
CA GLY A 9 20.75 -9.99 -5.27
C GLY A 9 22.20 -10.35 -5.52
N ASN A 10 23.03 -9.35 -5.82
CA ASN A 10 24.48 -9.51 -5.93
C ASN A 10 25.16 -8.99 -4.67
N ILE A 11 26.27 -9.63 -4.29
CA ILE A 11 27.12 -9.19 -3.18
C ILE A 11 28.33 -8.50 -3.78
N GLU A 12 28.49 -7.20 -3.50
CA GLU A 12 29.71 -6.43 -3.78
C GLU A 12 30.12 -5.70 -2.51
N ASN A 13 31.39 -5.80 -2.09
CA ASN A 13 31.91 -5.15 -0.87
C ASN A 13 31.10 -5.46 0.40
N TYR A 14 30.64 -6.69 0.58
CA TYR A 14 29.75 -7.11 1.70
C TYR A 14 28.38 -6.43 1.71
N ILE A 15 28.02 -5.67 0.66
CA ILE A 15 26.72 -5.04 0.51
C ILE A 15 25.85 -5.96 -0.35
N PHE A 16 24.72 -6.40 0.20
CA PHE A 16 23.70 -7.14 -0.55
C PHE A 16 22.73 -6.16 -1.22
N ARG A 17 22.82 -6.02 -2.56
CA ARG A 17 21.86 -5.22 -3.33
C ARG A 17 20.73 -6.12 -3.82
N THR A 18 19.55 -5.99 -3.22
CA THR A 18 18.33 -6.67 -3.67
C THR A 18 17.90 -6.14 -5.03
N GLN A 19 17.68 -7.01 -6.02
CA GLN A 19 17.32 -6.60 -7.39
C GLN A 19 15.83 -6.32 -7.59
N ASN A 20 14.99 -6.38 -6.54
CA ASN A 20 13.56 -6.20 -6.72
C ASN A 20 12.85 -5.60 -5.51
N PRO A 21 12.89 -4.27 -5.31
CA PRO A 21 11.88 -3.62 -4.50
C PRO A 21 10.58 -3.64 -5.31
N GLN A 22 9.74 -4.67 -5.11
CA GLN A 22 8.39 -4.65 -5.67
C GLN A 22 7.68 -3.41 -5.12
N LYS A 23 7.53 -2.39 -5.98
CA LYS A 23 6.90 -1.15 -5.56
C LYS A 23 5.40 -1.39 -5.39
N PRO A 24 4.79 -0.85 -4.33
CA PRO A 24 3.37 -1.01 -4.12
C PRO A 24 2.58 -0.35 -5.25
N VAL A 25 1.59 -1.05 -5.80
CA VAL A 25 0.72 -0.57 -6.89
C VAL A 25 -0.64 -0.22 -6.33
N CYS A 26 -1.15 0.95 -6.67
CA CYS A 26 -2.47 1.40 -6.24
C CYS A 26 -3.59 0.69 -7.03
N PRO A 27 -4.54 -0.01 -6.37
CA PRO A 27 -5.64 -0.70 -7.04
C PRO A 27 -6.60 0.20 -7.81
N ILE A 28 -6.66 1.49 -7.48
CA ILE A 28 -7.59 2.45 -8.09
C ILE A 28 -7.09 2.92 -9.46
N CYS A 29 -5.78 3.20 -9.59
CA CYS A 29 -5.21 3.75 -10.83
C CYS A 29 -4.24 2.82 -11.55
N GLY A 30 -3.87 1.69 -10.95
CA GLY A 30 -2.91 0.72 -11.50
C GLY A 30 -1.45 1.22 -11.55
N LYS A 31 -1.14 2.39 -10.99
CA LYS A 31 0.21 2.97 -10.99
C LYS A 31 0.97 2.63 -9.72
N GLU A 32 2.29 2.50 -9.85
CA GLU A 32 3.21 2.39 -8.72
C GLU A 32 3.14 3.63 -7.83
N ILE A 33 3.12 3.41 -6.51
CA ILE A 33 3.21 4.44 -5.50
C ILE A 33 4.70 4.68 -5.26
N ARG A 34 5.20 5.84 -5.72
CA ARG A 34 6.64 6.18 -5.70
C ARG A 34 7.10 6.87 -4.42
N ASP A 35 6.15 7.38 -3.64
CA ASP A 35 6.40 8.27 -2.52
C ASP A 35 5.70 7.71 -1.28
N ASP A 36 6.49 7.35 -0.27
CA ASP A 36 6.00 6.70 0.95
C ASP A 36 5.03 7.61 1.72
N LEU A 37 5.16 8.94 1.61
CA LEU A 37 4.25 9.89 2.27
C LEU A 37 2.87 9.96 1.61
N ARG A 38 2.77 9.49 0.36
CA ARG A 38 1.51 9.39 -0.39
C ARG A 38 0.92 7.99 -0.35
N LEU A 39 1.54 7.07 0.37
CA LEU A 39 1.05 5.72 0.55
C LEU A 39 0.13 5.65 1.77
N ILE A 40 -1.02 5.03 1.59
CA ILE A 40 -1.93 4.69 2.67
C ILE A 40 -2.35 3.24 2.53
N VAL A 41 -2.39 2.50 3.64
CA VAL A 41 -2.75 1.09 3.62
C VAL A 41 -4.14 0.93 4.23
N CYS A 42 -5.02 0.22 3.53
CA CYS A 42 -6.30 -0.14 4.14
C CYS A 42 -6.06 -1.05 5.35
N PRO A 43 -6.54 -0.72 6.56
CA PRO A 43 -6.32 -1.55 7.76
C PRO A 43 -6.96 -2.93 7.66
N LEU A 44 -7.98 -3.07 6.82
CA LEU A 44 -8.79 -4.28 6.67
C LEU A 44 -8.20 -5.27 5.66
N CYS A 45 -7.89 -4.81 4.45
CA CYS A 45 -7.37 -5.68 3.38
C CYS A 45 -5.87 -5.55 3.12
N ARG A 46 -5.19 -4.64 3.84
CA ARG A 46 -3.75 -4.38 3.74
C ARG A 46 -3.26 -4.00 2.33
N LYS A 47 -4.16 -3.60 1.44
CA LYS A 47 -3.79 -3.10 0.12
C LYS A 47 -3.28 -1.65 0.20
N PRO A 48 -2.20 -1.33 -0.52
CA PRO A 48 -1.66 0.02 -0.57
C PRO A 48 -2.41 0.87 -1.60
N PHE A 49 -2.67 2.13 -1.27
CA PHE A 49 -3.32 3.10 -2.14
C PHE A 49 -2.54 4.40 -2.14
N HIS A 50 -2.73 5.20 -3.20
CA HIS A 50 -2.43 6.62 -3.11
C HIS A 50 -3.41 7.27 -2.12
N LYS A 51 -2.88 8.08 -1.20
CA LYS A 51 -3.65 8.82 -0.19
C LYS A 51 -4.80 9.59 -0.83
N ASP A 52 -4.53 10.33 -1.91
CA ASP A 52 -5.54 11.14 -2.62
C ASP A 52 -6.65 10.28 -3.22
N HIS A 53 -6.33 9.12 -3.80
CA HIS A 53 -7.33 8.25 -4.41
C HIS A 53 -8.23 7.57 -3.38
N LEU A 54 -7.65 7.08 -2.27
CA LEU A 54 -8.45 6.43 -1.24
C LEU A 54 -9.34 7.44 -0.52
N ILE A 55 -8.80 8.61 -0.15
CA ILE A 55 -9.58 9.67 0.49
C ILE A 55 -10.68 10.20 -0.46
N GLY A 56 -10.36 10.40 -1.74
CA GLY A 56 -11.34 10.80 -2.75
C GLY A 56 -12.48 9.79 -2.86
N CYS A 57 -12.15 8.49 -2.97
CA CYS A 57 -13.15 7.43 -3.01
C CYS A 57 -14.05 7.42 -1.76
N LEU A 58 -13.48 7.60 -0.57
CA LEU A 58 -14.27 7.63 0.66
C LEU A 58 -15.20 8.84 0.75
N LYS A 59 -14.78 9.99 0.22
CA LYS A 59 -15.61 11.20 0.16
C LYS A 59 -16.72 11.13 -0.88
N GLU A 60 -16.46 10.53 -2.04
CA GLU A 60 -17.40 10.50 -3.17
C GLU A 60 -18.34 9.28 -3.16
N LYS A 61 -17.81 8.09 -2.84
CA LYS A 61 -18.52 6.81 -2.94
C LYS A 61 -18.99 6.27 -1.58
N GLY A 62 -18.67 6.94 -0.49
CA GLY A 62 -19.04 6.55 0.88
C GLY A 62 -17.94 5.77 1.62
N GLU A 63 -18.20 5.49 2.89
CA GLU A 63 -17.26 4.93 3.87
C GLU A 63 -16.97 3.43 3.64
N ARG A 64 -16.47 3.07 2.45
CA ARG A 64 -16.12 1.69 2.08
C ARG A 64 -14.82 1.63 1.30
N CYS A 65 -14.02 0.60 1.57
CA CYS A 65 -12.78 0.37 0.83
C CYS A 65 -13.09 -0.02 -0.64
N PRO A 66 -12.49 0.63 -1.65
CA PRO A 66 -12.74 0.32 -3.06
C PRO A 66 -12.14 -1.03 -3.52
N ASN A 67 -11.38 -1.73 -2.67
CA ASN A 67 -10.80 -3.04 -3.00
C ASN A 67 -11.48 -4.21 -2.28
N CYS A 68 -11.75 -4.09 -0.97
CA CYS A 68 -12.37 -5.17 -0.19
C CYS A 68 -13.82 -4.91 0.17
N GLU A 69 -14.36 -3.74 -0.19
CA GLU A 69 -15.75 -3.34 -0.02
C GLU A 69 -16.25 -3.29 1.44
N GLN A 70 -15.35 -3.50 2.41
CA GLN A 70 -15.63 -3.38 3.83
C GLN A 70 -15.72 -1.92 4.26
N GLU A 71 -16.52 -1.67 5.30
CA GLU A 71 -16.71 -0.33 5.87
C GLU A 71 -15.38 0.23 6.37
N LEU A 72 -15.03 1.42 5.87
CA LEU A 72 -13.76 2.07 6.13
C LEU A 72 -14.01 3.57 6.22
N THR A 73 -13.83 4.15 7.40
CA THR A 73 -13.96 5.59 7.59
C THR A 73 -12.61 6.29 7.42
N LEU A 74 -12.64 7.61 7.22
CA LEU A 74 -11.41 8.40 7.21
C LEU A 74 -10.68 8.32 8.56
N ASN A 75 -11.40 8.21 9.68
CA ASN A 75 -10.80 8.12 11.01
C ASN A 75 -10.00 6.82 11.20
N ASP A 76 -10.48 5.70 10.67
CA ASP A 76 -9.77 4.41 10.71
C ASP A 76 -8.39 4.48 10.03
N LEU A 77 -8.25 5.35 9.03
CA LEU A 77 -7.01 5.55 8.31
C LEU A 77 -5.97 6.36 9.11
N PHE A 78 -6.41 7.27 9.98
CA PHE A 78 -5.51 8.12 10.78
C PHE A 78 -5.13 7.49 12.12
N LEU A 79 -5.97 6.61 12.68
CA LEU A 79 -5.73 5.94 13.96
C LEU A 79 -4.62 4.87 13.91
N ASN A 80 -4.26 4.38 12.73
CA ASN A 80 -3.25 3.32 12.55
C ASN A 80 -1.83 3.84 12.24
N CYS A 81 -1.57 5.15 12.42
CA CYS A 81 -0.25 5.77 12.25
C CYS A 81 0.47 5.99 13.60
N ILE A 82 0.58 4.96 14.45
CA ILE A 82 1.32 5.00 15.73
C ILE A 82 2.54 4.08 15.65
#